data_AF-A0A1G1SXL6-F1
#
_entry.id   AF-A0A1G1SXL6-F1
#
_cell.length_a   1.000
_cell.length_b   1.000
_cell.length_c   1.000
_cell.angle_alpha   90.00
_cell.angle_beta   90.00
_cell.angle_gamma   90.00
#
_symmetry.space_group_name_H-M   'P 1'
#
loop_
_entity.id
_entity.type
_entity.pdbx_description
1 polymer ?
#
loop_
_entity_poly.entity_id
_entity_poly.type
_entity_poly.pdbx_seq_one_letter_code
_entity_poly.pdbx_strand_id
1 'polypeptide(L)'
;MQLFYKALSLLTVFLVACAAAGAQQITPIGIIQGSGALATSGTFTVEGIVTGVYAGLNPAGFYVQNDAAGADGDAATSDALFVVQTAPSVVVGNRVRITGAVQEIASTPSFNQAVLTGPAITVVSAGNALPAFSIISNATYSNATAEPFEGMLVEFSAPVTVTDVAALKSRGELNISPQGLVYQPTQFVDPNDDPASGTTSAGATNVAAVTAYQAANASRILLLDDGRATVNPLPIPYLDATTQTVRIGSTVGRLRGILGYGNSRWRVQPLAGADAPVVTVLRPAVPTFSAIDVKVASFNVLNYFNGDAQAAAFPRRAEPKRWWNLTASAAKSLPPSCR
;
A
#
# COMPACT_ATOMS: atom_id res chain seq x y z
N MET A 1 33.40 4.20 -97.05
CA MET A 1 33.50 5.00 -95.80
C MET A 1 32.52 4.38 -94.80
N GLN A 2 32.99 3.42 -93.98
CA GLN A 2 32.16 2.65 -93.04
C GLN A 2 31.99 3.44 -91.74
N LEU A 3 30.74 3.68 -91.31
CA LEU A 3 30.44 4.23 -89.99
C LEU A 3 30.14 3.09 -89.01
N PHE A 4 30.97 2.96 -87.98
CA PHE A 4 30.74 2.13 -86.81
C PHE A 4 29.90 2.92 -85.78
N TYR A 5 28.73 2.40 -85.41
CA TYR A 5 27.99 2.84 -84.21
C TYR A 5 28.22 1.84 -83.08
N LYS A 6 28.88 2.29 -81.99
CA LYS A 6 29.00 1.55 -80.72
C LYS A 6 27.73 1.78 -79.91
N ALA A 7 26.99 0.72 -79.60
CA ALA A 7 25.88 0.75 -78.63
C ALA A 7 26.43 0.55 -77.21
N LEU A 8 26.22 1.53 -76.34
CA LEU A 8 26.56 1.48 -74.92
C LEU A 8 25.34 0.96 -74.16
N SER A 9 25.40 -0.27 -73.63
CA SER A 9 24.33 -0.86 -72.82
C SER A 9 24.53 -0.49 -71.35
N LEU A 10 23.60 0.28 -70.78
CA LEU A 10 23.58 0.65 -69.37
C LEU A 10 22.85 -0.45 -68.58
N LEU A 11 23.58 -1.24 -67.79
CA LEU A 11 23.03 -2.25 -66.91
C LEU A 11 22.62 -1.59 -65.58
N THR A 12 21.33 -1.44 -65.34
CA THR A 12 20.80 -0.89 -64.08
C THR A 12 20.61 -2.03 -63.07
N VAL A 13 21.45 -2.08 -62.04
CA VAL A 13 21.32 -3.03 -60.93
C VAL A 13 20.34 -2.45 -59.91
N PHE A 14 19.17 -3.07 -59.77
CA PHE A 14 18.24 -2.80 -58.67
C PHE A 14 18.77 -3.50 -57.40
N LEU A 15 19.39 -2.73 -56.49
CA LEU A 15 19.60 -3.19 -55.12
C LEU A 15 18.27 -3.12 -54.37
N VAL A 16 17.64 -4.27 -54.16
CA VAL A 16 16.54 -4.41 -53.19
C VAL A 16 17.18 -4.44 -51.80
N ALA A 17 17.16 -3.31 -51.11
CA ALA A 17 17.49 -3.26 -49.69
C ALA A 17 16.34 -3.87 -48.89
N CYS A 18 16.47 -5.14 -48.52
CA CYS A 18 15.59 -5.76 -47.52
C CYS A 18 15.97 -5.17 -46.15
N ALA A 19 15.25 -4.14 -45.71
CA ALA A 19 15.36 -3.65 -44.35
C ALA A 19 14.85 -4.73 -43.39
N ALA A 20 15.75 -5.47 -42.77
CA ALA A 20 15.42 -6.27 -41.60
C ALA A 20 14.95 -5.29 -40.52
N ALA A 21 13.64 -5.29 -40.22
CA ALA A 21 13.10 -4.60 -39.06
C ALA A 21 13.84 -5.15 -37.84
N GLY A 22 14.72 -4.35 -37.23
CA GLY A 22 15.45 -4.75 -36.04
C GLY A 22 14.47 -5.18 -34.96
N ALA A 23 14.69 -6.36 -34.35
CA ALA A 23 13.91 -6.80 -33.22
C ALA A 23 13.97 -5.71 -32.13
N GLN A 24 12.83 -5.14 -31.77
CA GLN A 24 12.74 -4.15 -30.71
C GLN A 24 13.24 -4.79 -29.42
N GLN A 25 14.29 -4.21 -28.82
CA GLN A 25 14.90 -4.75 -27.61
C GLN A 25 13.90 -4.69 -26.45
N ILE A 26 13.61 -5.84 -25.85
CA ILE A 26 12.78 -5.94 -24.65
C ILE A 26 13.70 -5.78 -23.43
N THR A 27 13.37 -4.84 -22.55
CA THR A 27 14.08 -4.57 -21.30
C THR A 27 13.36 -5.30 -20.16
N PRO A 28 14.07 -6.12 -19.35
CA PRO A 28 13.53 -6.63 -18.09
C PRO A 28 13.12 -5.48 -17.17
N ILE A 29 12.02 -5.63 -16.45
CA ILE A 29 11.51 -4.58 -15.57
C ILE A 29 12.45 -4.36 -14.38
N GLY A 30 13.10 -5.41 -13.86
CA GLY A 30 14.14 -5.30 -12.82
C GLY A 30 15.31 -4.37 -13.19
N ILE A 31 15.68 -4.30 -14.47
CA ILE A 31 16.72 -3.36 -14.95
C ILE A 31 16.23 -1.90 -14.91
N ILE A 32 14.94 -1.68 -15.15
CA ILE A 32 14.33 -0.36 -15.08
C ILE A 32 14.21 0.08 -13.62
N GLN A 33 13.72 -0.80 -12.74
CA GLN A 33 13.62 -0.53 -11.31
C GLN A 33 15.00 -0.29 -10.71
N GLY A 34 15.95 -1.17 -11.00
CA GLY A 34 17.31 -1.11 -10.49
C GLY A 34 17.38 -1.33 -8.97
N SER A 35 18.60 -1.34 -8.44
CA SER A 35 18.86 -1.48 -7.00
C SER A 35 19.02 -0.13 -6.29
N GLY A 36 18.75 0.97 -7.01
CA GLY A 36 18.91 2.33 -6.53
C GLY A 36 17.67 2.81 -5.75
N ALA A 37 17.71 4.07 -5.32
CA ALA A 37 16.57 4.70 -4.65
C ALA A 37 15.50 5.23 -5.62
N LEU A 38 15.74 5.15 -6.93
CA LEU A 38 14.84 5.60 -7.99
C LEU A 38 15.02 4.68 -9.20
N ALA A 39 13.92 4.42 -9.90
CA ALA A 39 13.92 3.77 -11.20
C ALA A 39 14.64 4.59 -12.27
N THR A 40 15.21 3.88 -13.24
CA THR A 40 15.83 4.46 -14.43
C THR A 40 14.74 5.07 -15.33
N SER A 41 14.73 6.40 -15.42
CA SER A 41 13.81 7.12 -16.31
C SER A 41 14.19 6.93 -17.78
N GLY A 42 13.19 6.85 -18.68
CA GLY A 42 13.43 6.73 -20.11
C GLY A 42 12.28 6.06 -20.85
N THR A 43 12.40 5.93 -22.17
CA THR A 43 11.43 5.16 -22.96
C THR A 43 11.92 3.74 -23.10
N PHE A 44 11.11 2.79 -22.63
CA PHE A 44 11.45 1.37 -22.65
C PHE A 44 10.39 0.55 -23.35
N THR A 45 10.78 -0.63 -23.81
CA THR A 45 9.87 -1.69 -24.24
C THR A 45 9.98 -2.83 -23.25
N VAL A 46 8.90 -3.15 -22.55
CA VAL A 46 8.87 -4.23 -21.55
C VAL A 46 7.88 -5.30 -21.97
N GLU A 47 8.08 -6.52 -21.49
CA GLU A 47 7.10 -7.60 -21.64
C GLU A 47 6.87 -8.28 -20.28
N GLY A 48 5.60 -8.49 -19.91
CA GLY A 48 5.28 -9.17 -18.66
C GLY A 48 3.82 -9.58 -18.58
N ILE A 49 3.45 -10.20 -17.46
CA ILE A 49 2.09 -10.65 -17.17
C ILE A 49 1.35 -9.57 -16.40
N VAL A 50 0.14 -9.24 -16.83
CA VAL A 50 -0.77 -8.36 -16.08
C VAL A 50 -1.21 -9.08 -14.80
N THR A 51 -0.84 -8.53 -13.64
CA THR A 51 -1.10 -9.14 -12.32
C THR A 51 -2.30 -8.53 -11.60
N GLY A 52 -2.66 -7.29 -11.91
CA GLY A 52 -3.83 -6.61 -11.36
C GLY A 52 -4.25 -5.41 -12.20
N VAL A 53 -5.56 -5.21 -12.34
CA VAL A 53 -6.15 -4.09 -13.09
C VAL A 53 -6.97 -3.24 -12.14
N TYR A 54 -6.61 -1.96 -12.03
CA TYR A 54 -7.14 -1.03 -11.04
C TYR A 54 -7.69 0.22 -11.73
N ALA A 55 -8.78 0.03 -12.49
CA ALA A 55 -9.47 1.12 -13.19
C ALA A 55 -10.09 2.17 -12.26
N GLY A 56 -10.28 1.83 -10.98
CA GLY A 56 -10.83 2.73 -9.96
C GLY A 56 -9.80 3.62 -9.26
N LEU A 57 -8.50 3.43 -9.49
CA LEU A 57 -7.45 4.29 -8.93
C LEU A 57 -7.37 5.64 -9.64
N ASN A 58 -6.64 6.57 -9.02
CA ASN A 58 -6.32 7.87 -9.63
C ASN A 58 -4.84 8.19 -9.41
N PRO A 59 -3.97 8.01 -10.43
CA PRO A 59 -4.32 7.58 -11.78
C PRO A 59 -4.77 6.11 -11.87
N ALA A 60 -5.68 5.82 -12.79
CA ALA A 60 -6.08 4.45 -13.12
C ALA A 60 -4.96 3.73 -13.91
N GLY A 61 -4.93 2.40 -13.82
CA GLY A 61 -3.91 1.62 -14.51
C GLY A 61 -3.96 0.14 -14.17
N PHE A 62 -2.85 -0.54 -14.43
CA PHE A 62 -2.67 -1.96 -14.14
C PHE A 62 -1.20 -2.24 -13.82
N TYR A 63 -0.96 -3.30 -13.06
CA TYR A 63 0.39 -3.79 -12.79
C TYR A 63 0.78 -4.85 -13.80
N VAL A 64 2.03 -4.78 -14.26
CA VAL A 64 2.68 -5.80 -15.07
C VAL A 64 3.91 -6.29 -14.31
N GLN A 65 4.15 -7.59 -14.31
CA GLN A 65 5.30 -8.21 -13.66
C GLN A 65 5.95 -9.20 -14.63
N ASN A 66 7.28 -9.22 -14.70
CA ASN A 66 7.97 -10.26 -15.48
C ASN A 66 7.66 -11.65 -14.89
N ASP A 67 7.57 -12.65 -15.76
CA ASP A 67 7.65 -14.04 -15.32
C ASP A 67 9.11 -14.44 -15.11
N ALA A 68 9.36 -15.63 -14.58
CA ALA A 68 10.71 -16.10 -14.27
C ALA A 68 11.67 -16.09 -15.47
N ALA A 69 11.16 -16.18 -16.71
CA ALA A 69 11.97 -16.12 -17.92
C ALA A 69 12.29 -14.69 -18.37
N GLY A 70 11.48 -13.70 -17.99
CA GLY A 70 11.65 -12.29 -18.35
C GLY A 70 12.27 -11.42 -17.26
N ALA A 71 12.40 -11.95 -16.04
CA ALA A 71 13.03 -11.29 -14.89
C ALA A 71 14.54 -11.11 -15.10
N ASP A 72 15.14 -10.14 -14.40
CA ASP A 72 16.60 -9.91 -14.45
C ASP A 72 17.41 -10.88 -13.57
N GLY A 73 16.73 -11.59 -12.66
CA GLY A 73 17.31 -12.56 -11.74
C GLY A 73 17.95 -11.94 -10.50
N ASP A 74 17.77 -10.65 -10.24
CA ASP A 74 18.28 -9.97 -9.06
C ASP A 74 17.19 -9.83 -7.99
N ALA A 75 17.38 -10.46 -6.84
CA ALA A 75 16.43 -10.37 -5.73
C ALA A 75 16.42 -9.00 -5.03
N ALA A 76 17.34 -8.10 -5.38
CA ALA A 76 17.39 -6.73 -4.87
C ALA A 76 16.58 -5.73 -5.71
N THR A 77 16.04 -6.14 -6.86
CA THR A 77 15.24 -5.30 -7.76
C THR A 77 13.81 -5.85 -7.85
N SER A 78 12.85 -4.96 -8.13
CA SER A 78 11.48 -5.40 -8.43
C SER A 78 11.34 -5.76 -9.91
N ASP A 79 10.68 -6.88 -10.20
CA ASP A 79 10.32 -7.27 -11.56
C ASP A 79 8.95 -6.72 -12.02
N ALA A 80 8.40 -5.73 -11.32
CA ALA A 80 7.06 -5.20 -11.60
C ALA A 80 7.02 -3.69 -11.80
N LEU A 81 6.01 -3.24 -12.56
CA LEU A 81 5.81 -1.85 -12.92
C LEU A 81 4.32 -1.53 -12.98
N PHE A 82 3.93 -0.33 -12.53
CA PHE A 82 2.57 0.16 -12.73
C PHE A 82 2.46 0.92 -14.04
N VAL A 83 1.48 0.54 -14.86
CA VAL A 83 1.22 1.14 -16.17
C VAL A 83 -0.01 2.03 -16.05
N VAL A 84 0.21 3.33 -16.23
CA VAL A 84 -0.84 4.35 -16.15
C VAL A 84 -1.68 4.32 -17.42
N GLN A 85 -2.97 4.02 -17.27
CA GLN A 85 -3.93 4.00 -18.37
C GLN A 85 -5.34 4.26 -17.82
N THR A 86 -6.00 5.35 -18.26
CA THR A 86 -7.32 5.77 -17.74
C THR A 86 -8.42 4.73 -17.92
N ALA A 87 -8.35 3.94 -19.00
CA ALA A 87 -9.29 2.85 -19.28
C ALA A 87 -8.49 1.62 -19.72
N PRO A 88 -7.94 0.84 -18.76
CA PRO A 88 -7.17 -0.35 -19.08
C PRO A 88 -8.02 -1.35 -19.88
N SER A 89 -7.54 -1.74 -21.07
CA SER A 89 -8.21 -2.73 -21.93
C SER A 89 -7.69 -4.16 -21.74
N VAL A 90 -6.63 -4.31 -20.94
CA VAL A 90 -6.00 -5.59 -20.62
C VAL A 90 -6.73 -6.29 -19.48
N VAL A 91 -6.57 -7.61 -19.40
CA VAL A 91 -7.08 -8.42 -18.28
C VAL A 91 -5.93 -9.15 -17.58
N VAL A 92 -6.14 -9.47 -16.30
CA VAL A 92 -5.20 -10.28 -15.51
C VAL A 92 -4.88 -11.58 -16.24
N GLY A 93 -3.59 -11.96 -16.27
CA GLY A 93 -3.09 -13.12 -17.01
C GLY A 93 -2.80 -12.85 -18.50
N ASN A 94 -3.04 -11.64 -19.01
CA ASN A 94 -2.50 -11.25 -20.32
C ASN A 94 -0.98 -11.08 -20.22
N ARG A 95 -0.25 -11.65 -21.18
CA ARG A 95 1.13 -11.26 -21.47
C ARG A 95 1.08 -10.09 -22.41
N VAL A 96 1.68 -8.98 -22.01
CA VAL A 96 1.63 -7.72 -22.76
C VAL A 96 3.03 -7.25 -23.08
N ARG A 97 3.22 -6.74 -24.29
CA ARG A 97 4.38 -5.95 -24.67
C ARG A 97 3.98 -4.48 -24.68
N ILE A 98 4.72 -3.67 -23.93
CA ILE A 98 4.38 -2.27 -23.69
C ILE A 98 5.58 -1.41 -24.04
N THR A 99 5.38 -0.39 -24.87
CA THR A 99 6.35 0.69 -25.06
C THR A 99 5.83 1.97 -24.42
N GLY A 100 6.62 2.66 -23.61
CA GLY A 100 6.22 3.93 -23.01
C GLY A 100 7.33 4.55 -22.16
N ALA A 101 7.02 5.70 -21.56
CA ALA A 101 7.97 6.48 -20.77
C ALA A 101 7.87 6.12 -19.29
N VAL A 102 8.98 5.68 -18.71
CA VAL A 102 9.12 5.39 -17.28
C VAL A 102 9.60 6.62 -16.53
N GLN A 103 8.99 6.87 -15.39
CA GLN A 103 9.34 7.95 -14.48
C GLN A 103 9.01 7.58 -13.02
N GLU A 104 9.78 8.16 -12.11
CA GLU A 104 9.54 8.11 -10.67
C GLU A 104 9.75 9.52 -10.10
N ILE A 105 8.66 10.16 -9.75
CA ILE A 105 8.59 11.56 -9.30
C ILE A 105 7.62 11.71 -8.13
N ALA A 106 7.82 12.73 -7.29
CA ALA A 106 7.00 12.99 -6.10
C ALA A 106 5.55 13.44 -6.38
N SER A 107 5.22 13.75 -7.64
CA SER A 107 3.87 14.16 -8.06
C SER A 107 3.15 13.08 -8.87
N THR A 108 1.88 13.35 -9.18
CA THR A 108 1.13 12.56 -10.16
C THR A 108 1.92 12.45 -11.47
N PRO A 109 1.89 11.30 -12.17
CA PRO A 109 1.18 10.06 -11.85
C PRO A 109 1.92 9.06 -10.93
N SER A 110 3.12 9.37 -10.43
CA SER A 110 3.98 8.37 -9.76
C SER A 110 3.87 8.37 -8.23
N PHE A 111 3.94 9.54 -7.58
CA PHE A 111 4.01 9.65 -6.11
C PHE A 111 5.18 8.86 -5.46
N ASN A 112 6.34 8.89 -6.12
CA ASN A 112 7.55 8.10 -5.86
C ASN A 112 7.34 6.58 -5.96
N GLN A 113 6.50 6.16 -6.89
CA GLN A 113 6.46 4.77 -7.36
C GLN A 113 6.87 4.76 -8.83
N ALA A 114 7.64 3.77 -9.26
CA ALA A 114 7.97 3.64 -10.67
C ALA A 114 6.71 3.40 -11.51
N VAL A 115 6.46 4.27 -12.49
CA VAL A 115 5.31 4.16 -13.39
C VAL A 115 5.69 4.30 -14.86
N LEU A 116 4.99 3.57 -15.72
CA LEU A 116 5.04 3.73 -17.18
C LEU A 116 3.84 4.53 -17.67
N THR A 117 4.11 5.58 -18.45
CA THR A 117 3.12 6.50 -19.00
C THR A 117 3.14 6.51 -20.53
N GLY A 118 2.03 6.94 -21.14
CA GLY A 118 1.84 6.93 -22.59
C GLY A 118 2.01 5.53 -23.23
N PRO A 119 1.39 4.47 -22.68
CA PRO A 119 1.68 3.11 -23.11
C PRO A 119 1.12 2.81 -24.52
N ALA A 120 1.95 2.27 -25.39
CA ALA A 120 1.55 1.51 -26.58
C ALA A 120 1.58 0.02 -26.24
N ILE A 121 0.41 -0.62 -26.21
CA ILE A 121 0.23 -1.97 -25.67
C ILE A 121 -0.14 -2.96 -26.78
N THR A 122 0.55 -4.09 -26.82
CA THR A 122 0.18 -5.27 -27.60
C THR A 122 -0.01 -6.47 -26.68
N VAL A 123 -1.16 -7.15 -26.74
CA VAL A 123 -1.36 -8.42 -26.05
C VAL A 123 -0.68 -9.53 -26.84
N VAL A 124 0.37 -10.13 -26.29
CA VAL A 124 1.16 -11.20 -26.91
C VAL A 124 0.46 -12.55 -26.75
N SER A 125 -0.09 -12.80 -25.57
CA SER A 125 -0.90 -13.99 -25.27
C SER A 125 -1.86 -13.72 -24.11
N ALA A 126 -2.88 -14.57 -23.94
CA ALA A 126 -3.88 -14.46 -22.88
C ALA A 126 -4.01 -15.76 -22.08
N GLY A 127 -4.55 -15.68 -20.86
CA GLY A 127 -4.79 -16.84 -20.00
C GLY A 127 -3.51 -17.48 -19.42
N ASN A 128 -2.42 -16.71 -19.33
CA ASN A 128 -1.17 -17.19 -18.75
C ASN A 128 -1.32 -17.34 -17.23
N ALA A 129 -0.55 -18.28 -16.65
CA ALA A 129 -0.38 -18.34 -15.21
C ALA A 129 0.26 -17.04 -14.70
N LEU A 130 -0.15 -16.60 -13.50
CA LEU A 130 0.47 -15.45 -12.85
C LEU A 130 1.86 -15.83 -12.31
N PRO A 131 2.78 -14.86 -12.18
CA PRO A 131 4.01 -15.05 -11.40
C PRO A 131 3.70 -15.56 -9.99
N ALA A 132 4.61 -16.36 -9.43
CA ALA A 132 4.50 -16.80 -8.05
C ALA A 132 4.55 -15.60 -7.09
N PHE A 133 3.89 -15.72 -5.94
CA PHE A 133 3.99 -14.72 -4.89
C PHE A 133 5.40 -14.66 -4.31
N SER A 134 5.94 -13.45 -4.23
CA SER A 134 7.14 -13.18 -3.42
C SER A 134 6.77 -13.21 -1.94
N ILE A 135 7.43 -14.07 -1.17
CA ILE A 135 7.13 -14.24 0.26
C ILE A 135 7.84 -13.17 1.08
N ILE A 136 7.06 -12.32 1.74
CA ILE A 136 7.56 -11.33 2.70
C ILE A 136 7.50 -11.93 4.10
N SER A 137 8.66 -12.07 4.74
CA SER A 137 8.77 -12.49 6.14
C SER A 137 8.22 -11.40 7.07
N ASN A 138 7.21 -11.73 7.87
CA ASN A 138 6.61 -10.81 8.84
C ASN A 138 7.64 -10.36 9.89
N ALA A 139 8.55 -11.27 10.29
CA ALA A 139 9.54 -11.02 11.33
C ALA A 139 10.60 -10.00 10.91
N THR A 140 10.92 -9.92 9.62
CA THR A 140 11.96 -9.05 9.08
C THR A 140 11.41 -7.89 8.26
N TYR A 141 10.10 -7.84 8.03
CA TYR A 141 9.48 -6.76 7.26
C TYR A 141 9.74 -5.40 7.91
N SER A 142 10.20 -4.46 7.09
CA SER A 142 10.12 -3.03 7.35
C SER A 142 9.92 -2.27 6.05
N ASN A 143 9.51 -1.01 6.14
CA ASN A 143 9.40 -0.12 4.98
C ASN A 143 10.74 0.06 4.24
N ALA A 144 11.87 -0.12 4.93
CA ALA A 144 13.20 -0.04 4.33
C ALA A 144 13.59 -1.28 3.53
N THR A 145 12.85 -2.39 3.67
CA THR A 145 13.10 -3.67 2.97
C THR A 145 12.03 -3.98 1.93
N ALA A 146 11.13 -3.04 1.66
CA ALA A 146 9.96 -3.24 0.81
C ALA A 146 10.24 -2.99 -0.69
N GLU A 147 11.28 -2.20 -1.00
CA GLU A 147 11.64 -1.78 -2.35
C GLU A 147 11.76 -2.92 -3.37
N PRO A 148 12.45 -4.05 -3.07
CA PRO A 148 12.57 -5.14 -4.03
C PRO A 148 11.24 -5.83 -4.39
N PHE A 149 10.15 -5.48 -3.71
CA PHE A 149 8.83 -6.05 -3.94
C PHE A 149 7.84 -5.03 -4.54
N GLU A 150 8.28 -3.81 -4.87
CA GLU A 150 7.40 -2.73 -5.36
C GLU A 150 6.66 -3.14 -6.64
N GLY A 151 5.34 -3.13 -6.62
CA GLY A 151 4.46 -3.54 -7.71
C GLY A 151 4.32 -5.04 -7.92
N MET A 152 5.07 -5.87 -7.18
CA MET A 152 5.04 -7.33 -7.33
C MET A 152 3.85 -7.95 -6.61
N LEU A 153 3.45 -9.14 -7.05
CA LEU A 153 2.60 -10.06 -6.29
C LEU A 153 3.34 -10.53 -5.03
N VAL A 154 2.78 -10.25 -3.86
CA VAL A 154 3.38 -10.58 -2.56
C VAL A 154 2.45 -11.41 -1.69
N GLU A 155 3.02 -12.23 -0.82
CA GLU A 155 2.34 -12.92 0.27
C GLU A 155 3.10 -12.72 1.57
N PHE A 156 2.42 -12.31 2.63
CA PHE A 156 3.01 -12.26 3.97
C PHE A 156 3.05 -13.66 4.58
N SER A 157 4.22 -14.04 5.11
CA SER A 157 4.51 -15.38 5.67
C SER A 157 3.62 -15.80 6.85
N ALA A 158 2.95 -14.84 7.50
CA ALA A 158 2.09 -15.05 8.65
C ALA A 158 0.94 -14.02 8.65
N PRO A 159 -0.12 -14.23 9.47
CA PRO A 159 -1.22 -13.28 9.58
C PRO A 159 -0.74 -11.86 9.93
N VAL A 160 -1.35 -10.85 9.31
CA VAL A 160 -1.12 -9.44 9.65
C VAL A 160 -2.24 -8.92 10.54
N THR A 161 -1.95 -7.90 11.35
CA THR A 161 -2.89 -7.34 12.34
C THR A 161 -3.35 -5.95 11.93
N VAL A 162 -4.64 -5.67 12.03
CA VAL A 162 -5.22 -4.33 11.85
C VAL A 162 -4.86 -3.44 13.04
N THR A 163 -4.25 -2.29 12.76
CA THR A 163 -3.75 -1.34 13.77
C THR A 163 -4.52 -0.02 13.80
N ASP A 164 -5.19 0.35 12.71
CA ASP A 164 -6.06 1.53 12.62
C ASP A 164 -7.20 1.28 11.63
N VAL A 165 -8.39 1.77 11.97
CA VAL A 165 -9.63 1.64 11.18
C VAL A 165 -10.23 3.01 10.80
N ALA A 166 -9.59 4.12 11.19
CA ALA A 166 -10.16 5.47 11.07
C ALA A 166 -10.48 5.87 9.63
N ALA A 167 -9.68 5.41 8.66
CA ALA A 167 -9.84 5.72 7.25
C ALA A 167 -10.77 4.75 6.50
N LEU A 168 -11.25 3.66 7.13
CA LEU A 168 -11.97 2.61 6.42
C LEU A 168 -13.24 3.13 5.77
N LYS A 169 -14.07 3.85 6.53
CA LYS A 169 -15.35 4.35 6.02
C LYS A 169 -15.16 5.42 4.94
N SER A 170 -14.14 6.26 5.06
CA SER A 170 -13.95 7.41 4.17
C SER A 170 -13.12 7.11 2.94
N ARG A 171 -12.19 6.15 3.02
CA ARG A 171 -11.22 5.84 1.96
C ARG A 171 -11.08 4.35 1.64
N GLY A 172 -11.76 3.46 2.35
CA GLY A 172 -11.60 2.01 2.14
C GLY A 172 -10.30 1.45 2.71
N GLU A 173 -9.59 2.23 3.51
CA GLU A 173 -8.23 1.92 3.95
C GLU A 173 -8.17 1.40 5.40
N LEU A 174 -7.30 0.41 5.64
CA LEU A 174 -6.88 -0.03 6.97
C LEU A 174 -5.37 0.14 7.14
N ASN A 175 -4.92 0.60 8.31
CA ASN A 175 -3.51 0.37 8.66
C ASN A 175 -3.38 -1.05 9.20
N ILE A 176 -2.37 -1.75 8.73
CA ILE A 176 -2.02 -3.10 9.13
C ILE A 176 -0.54 -3.17 9.52
N SER A 177 -0.18 -4.16 10.33
CA SER A 177 1.20 -4.44 10.75
C SER A 177 1.47 -5.94 10.69
N PRO A 178 2.55 -6.37 10.03
CA PRO A 178 2.96 -7.77 10.00
C PRO A 178 3.45 -8.30 11.35
N GLN A 179 3.85 -7.41 12.26
CA GLN A 179 4.48 -7.74 13.55
C GLN A 179 3.54 -7.57 14.74
N GLY A 180 2.23 -7.66 14.51
CA GLY A 180 1.21 -7.51 15.55
C GLY A 180 0.79 -6.06 15.79
N LEU A 181 0.17 -5.81 16.95
CA LEU A 181 -0.31 -4.48 17.31
C LEU A 181 0.83 -3.47 17.46
N VAL A 182 0.56 -2.24 17.03
CA VAL A 182 1.38 -1.07 17.34
C VAL A 182 0.73 -0.32 18.48
N TYR A 183 1.55 0.25 19.35
CA TYR A 183 1.10 0.92 20.56
C TYR A 183 1.55 2.37 20.58
N GLN A 184 0.79 3.22 21.27
CA GLN A 184 1.26 4.59 21.50
C GLN A 184 2.50 4.55 22.40
N PRO A 185 3.63 5.16 22.00
CA PRO A 185 4.90 5.02 22.75
C PRO A 185 4.77 5.31 24.25
N THR A 186 4.00 6.34 24.61
CA THR A 186 3.81 6.78 26.00
C THR A 186 2.95 5.84 26.85
N GLN A 187 2.45 4.73 26.30
CA GLN A 187 1.85 3.65 27.08
C GLN A 187 2.89 2.84 27.85
N PHE A 188 4.15 2.82 27.38
CA PHE A 188 5.22 2.01 27.95
C PHE A 188 6.50 2.80 28.23
N VAL A 189 6.67 3.94 27.56
CA VAL A 189 7.83 4.82 27.74
C VAL A 189 7.38 6.07 28.48
N ASP A 190 7.86 6.26 29.71
CA ASP A 190 7.68 7.54 30.42
C ASP A 190 8.51 8.63 29.72
N PRO A 191 7.91 9.74 29.26
CA PRO A 191 8.67 10.81 28.61
C PRO A 191 9.66 11.54 29.54
N ASN A 192 9.44 11.51 30.85
CA ASN A 192 10.16 12.33 31.81
C ASN A 192 11.50 11.71 32.22
N ASP A 193 11.52 10.42 32.53
CA ASP A 193 12.66 9.66 33.07
C ASP A 193 12.65 8.16 32.68
N ASP A 194 13.77 7.48 32.94
CA ASP A 194 13.94 6.02 32.82
C ASP A 194 14.88 5.53 33.96
N PRO A 195 14.42 4.70 34.92
CA PRO A 195 13.08 4.12 35.03
C PRO A 195 12.02 5.16 35.43
N ALA A 196 10.78 4.92 35.00
CA ALA A 196 9.63 5.78 35.34
C ALA A 196 9.50 5.98 36.86
N SER A 197 9.48 7.23 37.32
CA SER A 197 9.40 7.53 38.75
C SER A 197 8.53 8.76 39.08
N GLY A 198 7.89 8.72 40.26
CA GLY A 198 7.06 9.81 40.75
C GLY A 198 5.77 10.03 39.94
N THR A 199 5.21 11.23 40.03
CA THR A 199 3.96 11.64 39.36
C THR A 199 4.10 13.01 38.70
N THR A 200 5.32 13.50 38.50
CA THR A 200 5.57 14.81 37.91
C THR A 200 5.31 14.75 36.41
N SER A 201 4.71 15.80 35.83
CA SER A 201 4.54 15.94 34.37
C SER A 201 5.61 16.85 33.74
N ALA A 202 6.66 17.16 34.49
CA ALA A 202 7.77 17.99 34.03
C ALA A 202 8.99 17.10 33.77
N GLY A 203 9.57 17.22 32.58
CA GLY A 203 10.70 16.39 32.15
C GLY A 203 10.64 16.12 30.66
N ALA A 204 11.79 15.78 30.08
CA ALA A 204 11.91 15.40 28.68
C ALA A 204 13.14 14.51 28.43
N THR A 205 13.72 13.94 29.48
CA THR A 205 15.02 13.26 29.36
C THR A 205 14.92 11.96 28.54
N ASN A 206 13.71 11.39 28.45
CA ASN A 206 13.44 10.13 27.74
C ASN A 206 12.69 10.31 26.41
N VAL A 207 12.57 11.54 25.90
CA VAL A 207 11.88 11.83 24.61
C VAL A 207 12.52 11.10 23.43
N ALA A 208 13.83 10.82 23.49
CA ALA A 208 14.51 10.04 22.47
C ALA A 208 13.96 8.61 22.36
N ALA A 209 13.67 7.93 23.47
CA ALA A 209 13.08 6.60 23.47
C ALA A 209 11.64 6.60 22.94
N VAL A 210 10.85 7.61 23.29
CA VAL A 210 9.49 7.83 22.74
C VAL A 210 9.56 7.95 21.21
N THR A 211 10.51 8.75 20.71
CA THR A 211 10.72 8.97 19.28
C THR A 211 11.19 7.70 18.57
N ALA A 212 12.10 6.95 19.18
CA ALA A 212 12.60 5.68 18.63
C ALA A 212 11.47 4.64 18.53
N TYR A 213 10.61 4.53 19.54
CA TYR A 213 9.45 3.62 19.50
C TYR A 213 8.45 4.07 18.42
N GLN A 214 8.21 5.38 18.28
CA GLN A 214 7.35 5.91 17.22
C GLN A 214 7.89 5.58 15.82
N ALA A 215 9.20 5.71 15.62
CA ALA A 215 9.86 5.34 14.35
C ALA A 215 9.75 3.83 14.08
N ALA A 216 9.94 2.99 15.10
CA ALA A 216 9.78 1.54 15.00
C ALA A 216 8.34 1.12 14.69
N ASN A 217 7.33 1.86 15.18
CA ASN A 217 5.95 1.65 14.76
C ASN A 217 5.74 2.03 13.29
N ALA A 218 6.21 3.21 12.89
CA ALA A 218 6.02 3.70 11.53
C ALA A 218 6.68 2.79 10.48
N SER A 219 7.84 2.20 10.80
CA SER A 219 8.59 1.35 9.88
C SER A 219 7.96 -0.01 9.58
N ARG A 220 6.94 -0.44 10.34
CA ARG A 220 6.25 -1.73 10.15
C ARG A 220 4.78 -1.59 9.77
N ILE A 221 4.27 -0.37 9.65
CA ILE A 221 2.88 -0.11 9.25
C ILE A 221 2.78 -0.04 7.72
N LEU A 222 1.82 -0.78 7.21
CA LEU A 222 1.37 -0.81 5.82
C LEU A 222 -0.08 -0.35 5.72
N LEU A 223 -0.48 0.12 4.55
CA LEU A 223 -1.88 0.34 4.22
C LEU A 223 -2.45 -0.90 3.52
N LEU A 224 -3.59 -1.42 3.96
CA LEU A 224 -4.44 -2.26 3.13
C LEU A 224 -5.46 -1.34 2.44
N ASP A 225 -5.23 -1.11 1.14
CA ASP A 225 -6.04 -0.23 0.28
C ASP A 225 -7.19 -1.04 -0.33
N ASP A 226 -8.29 -0.43 -0.77
CA ASP A 226 -9.40 -1.12 -1.45
C ASP A 226 -9.28 -1.11 -2.99
N GLY A 227 -8.18 -0.57 -3.52
CA GLY A 227 -7.91 -0.52 -4.95
C GLY A 227 -8.70 0.55 -5.69
N ARG A 228 -9.28 1.52 -4.97
CA ARG A 228 -10.14 2.57 -5.54
C ARG A 228 -9.80 3.94 -4.93
N ALA A 229 -9.83 4.98 -5.75
CA ALA A 229 -9.73 6.37 -5.31
C ALA A 229 -11.10 6.96 -4.87
N THR A 230 -12.12 6.11 -4.69
CA THR A 230 -13.49 6.55 -4.38
C THR A 230 -13.59 6.96 -2.92
N VAL A 231 -14.17 8.14 -2.66
CA VAL A 231 -14.46 8.59 -1.31
C VAL A 231 -15.76 7.96 -0.81
N ASN A 232 -15.76 7.49 0.45
CA ASN A 232 -16.87 6.77 1.08
C ASN A 232 -17.30 5.53 0.28
N PRO A 233 -16.41 4.52 0.10
CA PRO A 233 -16.73 3.35 -0.70
C PRO A 233 -17.96 2.60 -0.17
N LEU A 234 -18.83 2.18 -1.09
CA LEU A 234 -20.00 1.36 -0.83
C LEU A 234 -19.95 0.09 -1.71
N PRO A 235 -20.06 -1.11 -1.12
CA PRO A 235 -20.06 -1.39 0.32
C PRO A 235 -18.72 -1.02 0.98
N ILE A 236 -18.74 -0.81 2.30
CA ILE A 236 -17.53 -0.61 3.10
C ILE A 236 -16.68 -1.89 2.98
N PRO A 237 -15.42 -1.80 2.54
CA PRO A 237 -14.59 -2.99 2.37
C PRO A 237 -14.15 -3.56 3.72
N TYR A 238 -13.60 -4.77 3.70
CA TYR A 238 -12.87 -5.36 4.83
C TYR A 238 -13.65 -5.56 6.13
N LEU A 239 -14.98 -5.63 6.04
CA LEU A 239 -15.82 -6.08 7.15
C LEU A 239 -15.78 -7.60 7.24
N ASP A 240 -15.65 -8.11 8.46
CA ASP A 240 -15.79 -9.53 8.76
C ASP A 240 -17.18 -10.02 8.34
N ALA A 241 -17.22 -11.10 7.55
CA ALA A 241 -18.45 -11.54 6.90
C ALA A 241 -19.57 -11.91 7.89
N THR A 242 -19.22 -12.36 9.10
CA THR A 242 -20.18 -12.79 10.12
C THR A 242 -20.64 -11.63 10.97
N THR A 243 -19.69 -10.85 11.50
CA THR A 243 -19.97 -9.78 12.46
C THR A 243 -20.25 -8.44 11.81
N GLN A 244 -19.99 -8.28 10.51
CA GLN A 244 -20.14 -7.05 9.72
C GLN A 244 -19.39 -5.87 10.37
N THR A 245 -18.22 -6.15 10.94
CA THR A 245 -17.38 -5.16 11.63
C THR A 245 -15.91 -5.41 11.35
N VAL A 246 -15.09 -4.41 11.67
CA VAL A 246 -13.63 -4.54 11.84
C VAL A 246 -13.23 -3.82 13.12
N ARG A 247 -12.12 -4.22 13.72
CA ARG A 247 -11.56 -3.60 14.92
C ARG A 247 -10.04 -3.58 14.85
N ILE A 248 -9.42 -2.70 15.63
CA ILE A 248 -8.00 -2.86 15.98
C ILE A 248 -7.82 -4.25 16.63
N GLY A 249 -6.79 -4.98 16.21
CA GLY A 249 -6.53 -6.36 16.63
C GLY A 249 -7.22 -7.43 15.78
N SER A 250 -8.07 -7.05 14.81
CA SER A 250 -8.53 -7.99 13.78
C SER A 250 -7.36 -8.44 12.92
N THR A 251 -7.44 -9.62 12.30
CA THR A 251 -6.34 -10.17 11.51
C THR A 251 -6.76 -10.45 10.07
N VAL A 252 -5.78 -10.40 9.16
CA VAL A 252 -5.90 -11.01 7.82
C VAL A 252 -5.02 -12.24 7.83
N GLY A 253 -5.64 -13.43 7.78
CA GLY A 253 -4.95 -14.70 8.00
C GLY A 253 -3.87 -14.99 6.96
N ARG A 254 -4.19 -14.77 5.68
CA ARG A 254 -3.26 -14.87 4.56
C ARG A 254 -3.39 -13.63 3.70
N LEU A 255 -2.48 -12.68 3.88
CA LEU A 255 -2.48 -11.45 3.10
C LEU A 255 -1.70 -11.66 1.81
N ARG A 256 -2.44 -11.68 0.70
CA ARG A 256 -1.93 -11.64 -0.67
C ARG A 256 -2.35 -10.34 -1.33
N GLY A 257 -1.51 -9.82 -2.21
CA GLY A 257 -1.77 -8.54 -2.85
C GLY A 257 -0.67 -8.13 -3.80
N ILE A 258 -0.80 -6.91 -4.30
CA ILE A 258 0.29 -6.22 -5.00
C ILE A 258 0.85 -5.15 -4.07
N LEU A 259 2.16 -5.16 -3.81
CA LEU A 259 2.78 -4.19 -2.91
C LEU A 259 3.06 -2.88 -3.64
N GLY A 260 2.16 -1.91 -3.58
CA GLY A 260 2.39 -0.58 -4.17
C GLY A 260 3.06 0.40 -3.21
N TYR A 261 3.48 1.53 -3.75
CA TYR A 261 3.93 2.69 -2.97
C TYR A 261 3.21 3.96 -3.43
N GLY A 262 2.92 4.87 -2.52
CA GLY A 262 2.35 6.15 -2.91
C GLY A 262 1.90 6.97 -1.72
N ASN A 263 1.95 8.29 -1.85
CA ASN A 263 1.68 9.23 -0.77
C ASN A 263 2.51 8.91 0.49
N SER A 264 3.78 8.56 0.29
CA SER A 264 4.74 8.21 1.35
C SER A 264 4.34 7.01 2.21
N ARG A 265 3.59 6.07 1.64
CA ARG A 265 3.15 4.85 2.33
C ARG A 265 3.25 3.64 1.41
N TRP A 266 3.86 2.59 1.94
CA TRP A 266 3.70 1.24 1.40
C TRP A 266 2.27 0.77 1.59
N ARG A 267 1.73 0.13 0.56
CA ARG A 267 0.35 -0.34 0.55
C ARG A 267 0.24 -1.69 -0.15
N VAL A 268 -0.73 -2.47 0.27
CA VAL A 268 -1.12 -3.70 -0.40
C VAL A 268 -2.43 -3.42 -1.14
N GLN A 269 -2.36 -3.49 -2.47
CA GLN A 269 -3.54 -3.45 -3.33
C GLN A 269 -4.18 -4.85 -3.37
N PRO A 270 -5.52 -4.94 -3.25
CA PRO A 270 -6.19 -6.21 -3.06
C PRO A 270 -6.30 -6.97 -4.39
N LEU A 271 -6.11 -8.29 -4.33
CA LEU A 271 -6.48 -9.18 -5.43
C LEU A 271 -7.97 -9.51 -5.38
N ALA A 272 -8.50 -9.98 -6.51
CA ALA A 272 -9.87 -10.46 -6.60
C ALA A 272 -9.96 -11.97 -6.32
N GLY A 273 -11.18 -12.47 -6.10
CA GLY A 273 -11.46 -13.91 -6.00
C GLY A 273 -10.86 -14.55 -4.74
N ALA A 274 -10.25 -15.73 -4.90
CA ALA A 274 -9.76 -16.54 -3.78
C ALA A 274 -8.56 -15.94 -3.03
N ASP A 275 -7.88 -14.96 -3.64
CA ASP A 275 -6.75 -14.24 -3.04
C ASP A 275 -7.16 -12.88 -2.45
N ALA A 276 -8.46 -12.55 -2.47
CA ALA A 276 -8.95 -11.34 -1.81
C ALA A 276 -8.69 -11.40 -0.30
N PRO A 277 -8.27 -10.29 0.33
CA PRO A 277 -8.00 -10.26 1.76
C PRO A 277 -9.29 -10.46 2.56
N VAL A 278 -9.24 -11.39 3.52
CA VAL A 278 -10.37 -11.68 4.43
C VAL A 278 -9.99 -11.25 5.83
N VAL A 279 -10.69 -10.25 6.35
CA VAL A 279 -10.56 -9.80 7.74
C VAL A 279 -11.35 -10.73 8.65
N THR A 280 -10.70 -11.20 9.71
CA THR A 280 -11.30 -12.00 10.78
C THR A 280 -11.32 -11.19 12.06
N VAL A 281 -12.48 -11.13 12.71
CA VAL A 281 -12.66 -10.42 13.98
C VAL A 281 -12.82 -11.41 15.13
N LEU A 282 -11.83 -11.48 16.02
CA LEU A 282 -11.96 -12.21 17.27
C LEU A 282 -12.54 -11.31 18.37
N ARG A 283 -13.62 -11.74 19.01
CA ARG A 283 -14.14 -11.12 20.24
C ARG A 283 -13.85 -12.04 21.42
N PRO A 284 -13.02 -11.64 22.39
CA PRO A 284 -12.90 -12.37 23.64
C PRO A 284 -14.26 -12.50 24.31
N ALA A 285 -14.51 -13.66 24.92
CA ALA A 285 -15.68 -13.83 25.79
C ALA A 285 -15.59 -12.88 26.99
N VAL A 286 -16.75 -12.56 27.57
CA VAL A 286 -16.77 -11.84 28.85
C VAL A 286 -16.01 -12.69 29.87
N PRO A 287 -14.99 -12.14 30.56
CA PRO A 287 -14.25 -12.91 31.56
C PRO A 287 -15.17 -13.35 32.70
N THR A 288 -14.95 -14.56 33.23
CA THR A 288 -15.64 -15.04 34.43
C THR A 288 -14.87 -14.59 35.67
N PHE A 289 -15.55 -14.00 36.64
CA PHE A 289 -14.98 -13.59 37.91
C PHE A 289 -15.62 -14.37 39.07
N SER A 290 -14.86 -14.65 40.13
CA SER A 290 -15.39 -15.07 41.43
C SER A 290 -16.00 -13.87 42.17
N ALA A 291 -16.26 -13.97 43.48
CA ALA A 291 -16.67 -12.80 44.28
C ALA A 291 -15.70 -11.62 44.05
N ILE A 292 -16.24 -10.43 43.76
CA ILE A 292 -15.49 -9.25 43.35
C ILE A 292 -15.67 -8.15 44.40
N ASP A 293 -14.57 -7.66 44.96
CA ASP A 293 -14.57 -6.54 45.93
C ASP A 293 -14.27 -5.18 45.28
N VAL A 294 -13.90 -5.16 44.00
CA VAL A 294 -13.52 -3.96 43.26
C VAL A 294 -14.30 -3.87 41.94
N LYS A 295 -14.86 -2.70 41.67
CA LYS A 295 -15.45 -2.35 40.37
C LYS A 295 -14.59 -1.26 39.72
N VAL A 296 -14.12 -1.53 38.51
CA VAL A 296 -13.38 -0.56 37.70
C VAL A 296 -14.30 -0.08 36.58
N ALA A 297 -14.40 1.24 36.42
CA ALA A 297 -15.04 1.88 35.27
C ALA A 297 -13.99 2.73 34.55
N SER A 298 -14.00 2.68 33.22
CA SER A 298 -13.16 3.54 32.38
C SER A 298 -14.04 4.33 31.42
N PHE A 299 -13.68 5.58 31.19
CA PHE A 299 -14.38 6.49 30.29
C PHE A 299 -13.41 6.99 29.23
N ASN A 300 -13.81 6.93 27.97
CA ASN A 300 -13.09 7.65 26.92
C ASN A 300 -13.49 9.13 27.01
N VAL A 301 -12.59 9.95 27.56
CA VAL A 301 -12.83 11.38 27.73
C VAL A 301 -12.51 12.19 26.47
N LEU A 302 -12.02 11.55 25.39
CA LEU A 302 -11.53 12.17 24.15
C LEU A 302 -10.70 13.42 24.45
N ASN A 303 -11.31 14.60 24.26
CA ASN A 303 -10.74 15.92 24.49
C ASN A 303 -11.35 16.56 25.75
N TYR A 304 -11.19 15.92 26.90
CA TYR A 304 -11.57 16.53 28.18
C TYR A 304 -10.36 17.29 28.72
N PHE A 305 -10.31 18.58 28.42
CA PHE A 305 -9.33 19.49 28.99
C PHE A 305 -9.97 20.19 30.19
N ASN A 306 -9.37 20.01 31.37
CA ASN A 306 -9.78 20.65 32.63
C ASN A 306 -8.91 21.88 32.96
N GLY A 307 -8.39 22.57 31.95
CA GLY A 307 -7.57 23.77 32.13
C GLY A 307 -8.38 25.00 32.57
N ASP A 308 -7.73 25.92 33.26
CA ASP A 308 -8.26 27.22 33.72
C ASP A 308 -8.48 28.26 32.59
N ALA A 309 -8.42 27.81 31.33
CA ALA A 309 -8.46 28.62 30.12
C ALA A 309 -7.35 29.69 29.98
N GLN A 310 -6.33 29.72 30.86
CA GLN A 310 -5.32 30.79 30.85
C GLN A 310 -4.01 30.45 30.11
N ALA A 311 -3.81 29.23 29.61
CA ALA A 311 -2.61 28.90 28.84
C ALA A 311 -2.86 28.98 27.32
N ALA A 312 -2.19 29.92 26.65
CA ALA A 312 -2.06 30.05 25.20
C ALA A 312 -1.32 28.88 24.50
N ALA A 313 -1.35 27.67 25.09
CA ALA A 313 -0.46 26.56 24.77
C ALA A 313 -1.15 25.35 24.09
N PHE A 314 -2.26 25.55 23.37
CA PHE A 314 -2.86 24.49 22.55
C PHE A 314 -2.78 24.83 21.05
N PRO A 315 -1.78 24.33 20.30
CA PRO A 315 -1.70 24.55 18.88
C PRO A 315 -2.71 23.67 18.11
N ARG A 316 -3.86 24.32 17.84
CA ARG A 316 -4.77 24.24 16.68
C ARG A 316 -5.97 23.27 16.62
N ARG A 317 -7.12 23.97 16.51
CA ARG A 317 -8.45 23.68 15.92
C ARG A 317 -9.35 22.64 16.60
N ALA A 318 -9.93 23.08 17.72
CA ALA A 318 -11.29 22.68 18.07
C ALA A 318 -12.28 23.37 17.10
N GLU A 319 -12.97 22.60 16.26
CA GLU A 319 -14.28 23.03 15.77
C GLU A 319 -15.28 22.95 16.95
N PRO A 320 -16.08 23.98 17.22
CA PRO A 320 -17.02 23.96 18.32
C PRO A 320 -18.22 23.09 17.94
N LYS A 321 -18.18 21.80 18.25
CA LYS A 321 -19.43 21.03 18.39
C LYS A 321 -20.11 21.49 19.67
N ARG A 322 -21.14 22.29 19.44
CA ARG A 322 -22.03 22.96 20.39
C ARG A 322 -22.34 22.15 21.65
N TRP A 323 -22.32 22.88 22.75
CA TRP A 323 -22.70 22.56 24.12
C TRP A 323 -24.16 22.10 24.30
N TRP A 324 -24.57 20.97 23.71
CA TRP A 324 -25.93 20.47 23.95
C TRP A 324 -26.12 18.96 23.98
N ASN A 325 -25.28 18.18 24.66
CA ASN A 325 -25.65 16.78 24.98
C ASN A 325 -24.93 16.13 26.19
N LEU A 326 -24.41 16.91 27.13
CA LEU A 326 -23.82 16.36 28.37
C LEU A 326 -24.84 16.12 29.50
N THR A 327 -26.09 16.57 29.36
CA THR A 327 -27.16 16.21 30.30
C THR A 327 -27.84 14.88 30.00
N ALA A 328 -27.61 14.27 28.82
CA ALA A 328 -28.32 13.04 28.42
C ALA A 328 -27.56 11.75 28.78
N SER A 329 -26.23 11.77 28.88
CA SER A 329 -25.44 10.56 29.20
C SER A 329 -25.24 10.35 30.70
N ALA A 330 -25.52 11.34 31.54
CA ALA A 330 -25.56 11.21 33.00
C ALA A 330 -26.94 10.78 33.53
N ALA A 331 -27.96 10.68 32.66
CA ALA A 331 -29.36 10.48 33.07
C ALA A 331 -29.94 9.09 32.74
N LYS A 332 -29.13 8.12 32.27
CA LYS A 332 -29.61 6.75 32.05
C LYS A 332 -29.00 5.77 33.05
N SER A 333 -29.86 5.37 33.99
CA SER A 333 -29.77 4.24 34.94
C SER A 333 -29.07 4.47 36.29
N LEU A 334 -29.77 5.18 37.18
CA LEU A 334 -29.98 4.68 38.54
C LEU A 334 -31.48 4.81 38.86
N PRO A 335 -32.27 3.72 38.98
CA PRO A 335 -33.54 3.81 39.67
C PRO A 335 -33.27 4.00 41.17
N PRO A 336 -33.92 4.97 41.84
CA PRO A 336 -33.78 5.17 43.27
C PRO A 336 -34.78 4.23 43.98
N SER A 337 -34.34 3.04 44.36
CA SER A 337 -34.86 2.27 45.51
C SER A 337 -34.25 0.87 45.56
N CYS A 338 -33.32 0.67 46.48
CA CYS A 338 -33.39 -0.37 47.51
C CYS A 338 -32.29 -0.07 48.54
N ARG A 339 -32.70 -0.06 49.80
CA ARG A 339 -31.79 -0.09 50.95
C ARG A 339 -30.99 -1.38 50.96
#